data_AF-A0A836QM15-F1
#
_entry.id   AF-A0A836QM15-F1
#
_cell.length_a   1.000
_cell.length_b   1.000
_cell.length_c   1.000
_cell.angle_alpha   90.00
_cell.angle_beta   90.00
_cell.angle_gamma   90.00
#
_symmetry.space_group_name_H-M   'P 1'
#
loop_
_entity.id
_entity.type
_entity.pdbx_description
1 polymer ?
#
loop_
_entity_poly.entity_id
_entity_poly.type
_entity_poly.pdbx_seq_one_letter_code
_entity_poly.pdbx_strand_id
1 'polypeptide(L)' 'ETWACGTGASAVCVAGVLADRTSRQLKSHLLGGDLDLYWNEDDNHVYMTGPATEVYRGDWPD' A
#
# COMPACT_ATOMS: atom_id res chain seq x y z
N GLU A 1 15.35 6.12 3.43
CA GLU A 1 13.89 5.91 3.52
C GLU A 1 13.23 6.65 2.36
N THR A 2 12.15 6.11 1.78
CA THR A 2 11.30 6.80 0.79
C THR A 2 10.05 7.33 1.47
N TRP A 3 9.30 8.25 0.83
CA TRP A 3 8.12 8.86 1.47
C TRP A 3 6.94 7.88 1.59
N ALA A 4 6.80 6.96 0.65
CA ALA A 4 5.81 5.89 0.71
C ALA A 4 6.38 4.62 0.05
N CYS A 5 5.85 3.47 0.45
CA CYS A 5 6.15 2.18 -0.14
C CYS A 5 4.89 1.30 -0.10
N GLY A 6 4.24 1.10 -1.24
CA GLY A 6 2.97 0.35 -1.32
C GLY A 6 3.10 -1.14 -0.98
N THR A 7 4.18 -1.78 -1.44
CA THR A 7 4.46 -3.19 -1.12
C THR A 7 4.79 -3.38 0.36
N GLY A 8 5.55 -2.46 0.95
CA GLY A 8 5.83 -2.45 2.39
C GLY A 8 4.56 -2.30 3.22
N ALA A 9 3.68 -1.37 2.85
CA ALA A 9 2.39 -1.21 3.51
C ALA A 9 1.54 -2.50 3.43
N SER A 10 1.48 -3.11 2.24
CA SER A 10 0.78 -4.39 2.02
C SER A 10 1.31 -5.52 2.90
N ALA A 11 2.64 -5.63 3.02
CA ALA A 11 3.27 -6.63 3.88
C ALA A 11 2.96 -6.40 5.37
N VAL A 12 2.95 -5.15 5.82
CA VAL A 12 2.59 -4.80 7.21
C VAL A 12 1.12 -5.13 7.52
N CYS A 13 0.21 -4.94 6.57
CA CYS A 13 -1.19 -5.36 6.74
C CYS A 13 -1.31 -6.86 7.00
N VAL A 14 -0.67 -7.69 6.18
CA VAL A 14 -0.67 -9.15 6.37
C VAL A 14 0.01 -9.53 7.69
N ALA A 15 1.19 -8.96 7.99
CA ALA A 15 1.90 -9.25 9.22
C ALA A 15 1.12 -8.84 10.49
N GLY A 16 0.42 -7.70 10.44
CA GLY A 16 -0.41 -7.21 11.54
C GLY A 16 -1.59 -8.13 11.83
N VAL A 17 -2.24 -8.66 10.79
CA VAL A 17 -3.31 -9.67 10.92
C VAL A 17 -2.76 -10.98 11.49
N LEU A 18 -1.65 -11.49 10.96
CA LEU A 18 -1.03 -12.73 11.45
C LEU A 18 -0.55 -12.64 12.90
N ALA A 19 -0.22 -11.43 13.35
CA ALA A 19 0.19 -11.15 14.73
C ALA A 19 -0.97 -10.78 15.65
N ASP A 20 -2.23 -10.84 15.18
CA ASP A 20 -3.44 -10.45 15.91
C ASP A 20 -3.40 -9.00 16.45
N ARG A 21 -2.77 -8.09 15.68
CA ARG A 21 -2.60 -6.67 16.04
C ARG A 21 -3.52 -5.73 15.27
N THR A 22 -4.00 -6.16 14.11
CA THR A 22 -4.83 -5.34 13.21
C THR A 22 -5.88 -6.21 12.54
N SER A 23 -7.00 -5.60 12.14
CA SER A 23 -7.93 -6.22 11.20
C SER A 23 -7.34 -6.40 9.80
N ARG A 24 -7.97 -7.24 8.99
CA ARG A 24 -7.63 -7.45 7.57
C ARG A 24 -7.85 -6.23 6.69
N GLN A 25 -8.68 -5.30 7.14
CA GLN A 25 -8.83 -3.99 6.52
C GLN A 25 -8.23 -2.93 7.44
N LEU A 26 -7.32 -2.10 6.93
CA LEU A 26 -6.70 -1.02 7.69
C LEU A 26 -6.31 0.16 6.81
N LYS A 27 -6.09 1.31 7.45
CA LYS A 27 -5.47 2.48 6.84
C LYS A 27 -4.01 2.57 7.30
N SER A 28 -3.09 2.64 6.34
CA SER A 28 -1.67 2.84 6.59
C SER A 28 -1.32 4.32 6.43
N HIS A 29 -0.78 4.94 7.48
CA HIS A 29 -0.32 6.32 7.47
C HIS A 29 1.19 6.34 7.18
N LEU A 30 1.59 6.80 5.99
CA LEU A 30 2.98 6.97 5.58
C LEU A 30 3.34 8.45 5.49
N LEU A 31 4.64 8.77 5.44
CA LEU A 31 5.10 10.16 5.28
C LEU A 31 4.55 10.83 4.03
N GLY A 32 4.38 10.06 2.94
CA GLY A 32 3.83 10.52 1.66
C GLY A 32 2.31 10.52 1.55
N GLY A 33 1.59 10.12 2.60
CA GLY A 33 0.12 10.07 2.64
C GLY A 33 -0.44 8.72 3.07
N ASP A 34 -1.77 8.59 2.96
CA ASP A 34 -2.51 7.42 3.42
C ASP A 34 -2.71 6.39 2.30
N LEU A 35 -2.68 5.11 2.67
CA LEU A 35 -3.09 3.98 1.82
C LEU A 35 -4.17 3.17 2.53
N ASP A 36 -5.24 2.83 1.81
CA ASP A 36 -6.28 1.92 2.27
C ASP A 36 -5.94 0.49 1.83
N LEU A 37 -5.82 -0.43 2.79
CA LEU A 37 -5.43 -1.82 2.56
C LEU A 37 -6.52 -2.78 3.00
N TYR A 38 -6.68 -3.85 2.23
CA TYR A 38 -7.60 -4.94 2.55
C TYR A 38 -7.01 -6.29 2.09
N TRP A 39 -6.76 -7.19 3.04
CA TRP A 39 -6.44 -8.58 2.75
C TRP A 39 -7.72 -9.42 2.74
N ASN A 40 -8.19 -9.75 1.54
CA ASN A 40 -9.44 -10.49 1.36
C ASN A 40 -9.30 -11.96 1.78
N GLU A 41 -10.29 -12.48 2.49
CA GLU A 41 -10.36 -13.88 2.93
C GLU A 41 -10.80 -14.80 1.80
N ASP A 42 -11.66 -14.33 0.90
CA ASP A 42 -12.29 -15.15 -0.13
C ASP A 42 -11.31 -15.60 -1.23
N ASP A 43 -10.35 -14.74 -1.57
CA ASP A 43 -9.37 -14.96 -2.65
C ASP A 43 -7.92 -14.91 -2.17
N ASN A 44 -7.68 -14.63 -0.89
CA ASN A 44 -6.35 -14.49 -0.29
C ASN A 44 -5.46 -13.40 -0.92
N HIS A 45 -6.03 -12.38 -1.59
CA HIS A 45 -5.30 -11.27 -2.19
C HIS A 45 -5.28 -10.02 -1.30
N VAL A 46 -4.20 -9.25 -1.41
CA VAL A 46 -4.08 -7.93 -0.77
C VAL A 46 -4.42 -6.85 -1.80
N TYR A 47 -5.48 -6.11 -1.52
CA TYR A 47 -5.90 -4.93 -2.25
C TYR A 47 -5.33 -3.69 -1.59
N MET A 48 -4.80 -2.79 -2.41
CA MET A 48 -4.22 -1.52 -1.99
C MET A 48 -4.82 -0.40 -2.84
N THR A 49 -5.38 0.60 -2.17
CA THR A 49 -5.95 1.80 -2.81
C THR A 49 -5.22 3.04 -2.31
N GLY A 50 -4.83 3.90 -3.24
CA GLY A 50 -4.15 5.16 -2.97
C GLY A 50 -4.06 6.03 -4.22
N PRO A 51 -3.68 7.31 -4.09
CA PRO A 51 -3.57 8.22 -5.20
C PRO A 51 -2.35 7.92 -6.08
N ALA A 52 -2.44 8.29 -7.36
CA ALA A 52 -1.31 8.35 -8.28
C ALA A 52 -1.42 9.63 -9.12
N THR A 53 -0.30 10.32 -9.34
CA THR A 53 -0.27 11.60 -10.05
C THR A 53 0.87 11.61 -11.07
N GLU A 54 0.53 11.81 -12.34
CA GLU A 54 1.53 12.14 -13.37
C GLU A 54 2.02 13.58 -13.16
N VAL A 55 3.33 13.76 -13.04
CA VAL A 55 3.94 15.09 -12.81
C VAL A 55 4.45 15.70 -14.11
N TYR A 56 5.03 14.90 -14.99
CA TYR A 56 5.53 15.32 -16.29
C TYR A 56 5.67 14.11 -17.23
N ARG A 57 5.81 14.41 -18.52
CA ARG A 57 6.17 13.46 -19.58
C ARG A 57 7.32 14.03 -20.39
N GLY A 58 8.21 13.17 -20.87
CA GLY A 58 9.32 13.56 -21.73
C GLY A 58 9.77 12.41 -22.64
N ASP A 59 10.55 12.74 -23.65
CA ASP A 59 11.19 11.81 -24.59
C ASP A 59 12.70 11.79 -24.32
N TRP A 60 13.29 10.59 -24.18
CA TRP A 60 14.74 10.43 -24.06
C TRP A 60 15.33 10.15 -25.45
N PRO A 61 16.16 11.04 -26.02
CA PRO A 61 16.80 10.80 -27.31
C PRO A 61 17.83 9.66 -27.20
N ASP A 62 18.02 8.93 -28.30
CA ASP A 62 19.03 7.86 -28.44
C ASP A 62 20.46 8.34 -28.16
#